data_AF-A0A7C8B1H6-F1
#
_entry.id   AF-A0A7C8B1H6-F1
#
_cell.length_a   1.000
_cell.length_b   1.000
_cell.length_c   1.000
_cell.angle_alpha   90.00
_cell.angle_beta   90.00
_cell.angle_gamma   90.00
#
_symmetry.space_group_name_H-M   'P 1'
#
loop_
_entity.id
_entity.type
_entity.pdbx_description
1 polymer ?
#
loop_
_entity_poly.entity_id
_entity_poly.type
_entity_poly.pdbx_seq_one_letter_code
_entity_poly.pdbx_strand_id
1 'polypeptide(L)'
;MKKRIWIGSIVALTLVWTTPGLATAKTTKSGKGVDEATCFSCHEEVRELKKGSKHASLACTTCHSQLDAHLANPETKPVTSLDLATCGSCHKDQFKSFYRVNYDAQPRKEKGTPTGRSPMQDKLLAPHGFTKEHNEPRSHPFMVVDQLAVDRFAGGRYQFKNMHGMTEPGKTWDVLEDTGKLLPYTAKAGNPVCLQCKTSDLILKWKYMGDKDPQAKWDRTSDVNALIKDVHNPVGCIQCHDPHGTKPRIVRDGLIEAVERDGARPYNADKGKGKVKVLDFRGFRKIGLLDKMDSTLLCGQCHVEYNCNPGFEPESGAKVGMDDRRTNHFPMKNALDILAHYDKLKFRDFKHAVTGANLIKLQHPEMETYWGSVHDKAGVQCHNCHMPKEKNGAGKSFTSHQVVRPKDHVKQACLTCHPKSTVEEKLSQIQAVQNYTRGKMRKSEALLGELIDTFAAAQKAGVPETVLAEARKQHEIAHVLWEWWTAENSDGWHNPGLARESLTASMAASQKGIDLLKEAMKKK
;
A
#
# COMPACT_ATOMS: atom_id res chain seq x y z
N MET A 1 32.02 42.80 -67.09
CA MET A 1 31.73 41.58 -67.89
C MET A 1 32.54 40.44 -67.27
N LYS A 2 32.05 39.28 -66.83
CA LYS A 2 30.84 38.52 -67.13
C LYS A 2 30.34 37.86 -65.84
N LYS A 3 29.05 38.04 -65.52
CA LYS A 3 28.31 37.20 -64.56
C LYS A 3 28.20 35.79 -65.16
N ARG A 4 28.62 34.76 -64.43
CA ARG A 4 28.28 33.37 -64.74
C ARG A 4 27.13 32.95 -63.83
N ILE A 5 25.97 32.79 -64.45
CA ILE A 5 24.74 32.23 -63.88
C ILE A 5 24.93 30.72 -63.84
N TRP A 6 24.85 30.12 -62.66
CA TRP A 6 24.62 28.69 -62.50
C TRP A 6 23.17 28.50 -62.10
N ILE A 7 22.39 27.94 -63.02
CA ILE A 7 21.02 27.46 -62.80
C ILE A 7 21.16 26.10 -62.11
N GLY A 8 21.01 26.08 -60.79
CA GLY A 8 20.88 24.87 -60.00
C GLY A 8 19.41 24.68 -59.65
N SER A 9 18.79 23.66 -60.23
CA SER A 9 17.39 23.27 -60.03
C SER A 9 17.07 23.07 -58.54
N ILE A 10 16.17 23.90 -58.01
CA ILE A 10 15.56 23.69 -56.71
C ILE A 10 14.59 22.52 -56.86
N VAL A 11 15.01 21.33 -56.46
CA VAL A 11 14.09 20.23 -56.17
C VAL A 11 13.39 20.61 -54.86
N ALA A 12 12.19 21.15 -54.98
CA ALA A 12 11.28 21.32 -53.86
C ALA A 12 10.86 19.93 -53.39
N LEU A 13 11.58 19.38 -52.40
CA LEU A 13 11.07 18.28 -51.58
C LEU A 13 9.88 18.84 -50.79
N THR A 14 8.68 18.65 -51.33
CA THR A 14 7.45 18.77 -50.56
C THR A 14 7.48 17.66 -49.52
N LEU A 15 7.96 17.98 -48.32
CA LEU A 15 7.63 17.20 -47.13
C LEU A 15 6.12 17.31 -46.96
N VAL A 16 5.39 16.31 -47.45
CA VAL A 16 4.02 16.05 -47.04
C VAL A 16 4.12 15.71 -45.55
N TRP A 17 3.89 16.71 -44.69
CA TRP A 17 3.47 16.47 -43.33
C TRP A 17 2.17 15.70 -43.40
N THR A 18 2.26 14.38 -43.34
CA THR A 18 1.14 13.56 -42.88
C THR A 18 0.92 13.96 -41.43
N THR A 19 0.00 14.91 -41.24
CA THR A 19 -0.67 15.06 -39.95
C THR A 19 -1.11 13.67 -39.53
N PRO A 20 -0.80 13.21 -38.30
CA PRO A 20 -1.48 12.05 -37.77
C PRO A 20 -2.95 12.47 -37.77
N GLY A 21 -3.72 11.93 -38.71
CA GLY A 21 -5.16 12.10 -38.70
C GLY A 21 -5.58 11.73 -37.29
N LEU A 22 -6.14 12.71 -36.57
CA LEU A 22 -6.96 12.45 -35.40
C LEU A 22 -7.96 11.41 -35.88
N ALA A 23 -7.68 10.14 -35.58
CA ALA A 23 -8.63 9.08 -35.68
C ALA A 23 -9.74 9.53 -34.73
N THR A 24 -10.75 10.15 -35.33
CA THR A 24 -12.03 10.37 -34.68
C THR A 24 -12.39 9.00 -34.16
N ALA A 25 -12.32 8.85 -32.83
CA ALA A 25 -12.80 7.67 -32.17
C ALA A 25 -14.20 7.48 -32.71
N LYS A 26 -14.40 6.43 -33.53
CA LYS A 26 -15.73 6.02 -33.94
C LYS A 26 -16.47 5.81 -32.64
N THR A 27 -17.35 6.73 -32.32
CA THR A 27 -18.38 6.56 -31.32
C THR A 27 -19.16 5.36 -31.81
N THR A 28 -18.84 4.19 -31.26
CA THR A 28 -19.71 3.02 -31.34
C THR A 28 -21.05 3.51 -30.82
N LYS A 29 -22.03 3.62 -31.72
CA LYS A 29 -23.42 3.87 -31.36
C LYS A 29 -23.74 2.95 -30.21
N SER A 30 -24.08 3.56 -29.06
CA SER A 30 -24.65 2.87 -27.91
C SER A 30 -25.73 1.92 -28.43
N GLY A 31 -25.63 0.63 -28.10
CA GLY A 31 -26.75 -0.28 -28.29
C GLY A 31 -28.02 0.33 -27.68
N LYS A 32 -29.18 0.01 -28.24
CA LYS A 32 -30.49 0.41 -27.69
C LYS A 32 -30.44 0.20 -26.17
N GLY A 33 -30.56 1.28 -25.41
CA GLY A 33 -30.21 1.27 -23.99
C GLY A 33 -31.07 0.30 -23.22
N VAL A 34 -30.42 -0.61 -22.48
CA VAL A 34 -31.09 -1.37 -21.42
C VAL A 34 -31.66 -0.38 -20.41
N ASP A 35 -32.95 -0.49 -20.13
CA ASP A 35 -33.62 0.32 -19.11
C ASP A 35 -33.05 -0.01 -17.73
N GLU A 36 -32.49 1.00 -17.04
CA GLU A 36 -31.93 0.84 -15.69
C GLU A 36 -32.97 0.31 -14.70
N ALA A 37 -34.26 0.61 -14.89
CA ALA A 37 -35.31 0.08 -14.03
C ALA A 37 -35.37 -1.46 -14.08
N THR A 38 -35.04 -2.06 -15.23
CA THR A 38 -34.95 -3.51 -15.39
C THR A 38 -33.80 -4.06 -14.54
N CYS A 39 -32.63 -3.41 -14.55
CA CYS A 39 -31.48 -3.80 -13.73
C CYS A 39 -31.82 -3.75 -12.22
N PHE A 40 -32.53 -2.71 -11.78
CA PHE A 40 -32.89 -2.52 -10.37
C PHE A 40 -33.87 -3.55 -9.82
N SER A 41 -34.58 -4.29 -10.67
CA SER A 41 -35.43 -5.40 -10.23
C SER A 41 -34.64 -6.56 -9.62
N CYS A 42 -33.36 -6.72 -10.00
CA CYS A 42 -32.46 -7.76 -9.50
C CYS A 42 -31.32 -7.23 -8.61
N HIS A 43 -31.04 -5.92 -8.67
CA HIS A 43 -29.90 -5.27 -8.01
C HIS A 43 -30.35 -4.15 -7.05
N GLU A 44 -31.11 -4.53 -6.02
CA GLU A 44 -31.68 -3.60 -5.04
C GLU A 44 -30.61 -2.79 -4.30
N GLU A 45 -29.49 -3.40 -3.89
CA GLU A 45 -28.42 -2.69 -3.19
C GLU A 45 -27.79 -1.61 -4.07
N VAL A 46 -27.68 -1.87 -5.38
CA VAL A 46 -27.18 -0.88 -6.36
C VAL A 46 -28.20 0.23 -6.58
N ARG A 47 -29.50 -0.11 -6.65
CA ARG A 47 -30.59 0.88 -6.73
C ARG A 47 -30.52 1.85 -5.55
N GLU A 48 -30.41 1.33 -4.33
CA GLU A 48 -30.37 2.15 -3.11
C GLU A 48 -29.10 3.00 -3.01
N LEU A 49 -27.97 2.50 -3.51
CA LEU A 49 -26.75 3.32 -3.63
C LEU A 49 -26.93 4.46 -4.63
N LYS A 50 -27.46 4.16 -5.81
CA LYS A 50 -27.52 5.10 -6.94
C LYS A 50 -28.62 6.15 -6.77
N LYS A 51 -29.74 5.79 -6.13
CA LYS A 51 -30.86 6.69 -5.88
C LYS A 51 -30.41 7.92 -5.07
N GLY A 52 -30.64 9.11 -5.61
CA GLY A 52 -30.27 10.38 -4.97
C GLY A 52 -28.76 10.64 -4.91
N SER A 53 -27.93 9.82 -5.55
CA SER A 53 -26.48 10.03 -5.63
C SER A 53 -26.10 11.06 -6.70
N LYS A 54 -24.85 11.52 -6.69
CA LYS A 54 -24.33 12.40 -7.76
C LYS A 54 -24.14 11.67 -9.10
N HIS A 55 -24.25 10.34 -9.11
CA HIS A 55 -24.26 9.51 -10.31
C HIS A 55 -25.65 8.97 -10.64
N ALA A 56 -26.72 9.49 -10.03
CA ALA A 56 -28.09 9.03 -10.29
C ALA A 56 -28.44 9.08 -11.79
N SER A 57 -28.01 10.13 -12.51
CA SER A 57 -28.23 10.31 -13.95
C SER A 57 -27.18 9.64 -14.86
N LEU A 58 -26.12 9.04 -14.30
CA LEU A 58 -25.06 8.43 -15.09
C LEU A 58 -25.46 7.03 -15.56
N ALA A 59 -25.62 6.81 -16.86
CA ALA A 59 -26.07 5.53 -17.40
C ALA A 59 -25.19 4.35 -16.95
N CYS A 60 -25.80 3.21 -16.60
CA CYS A 60 -25.07 1.96 -16.31
C CYS A 60 -24.08 1.57 -17.43
N THR A 61 -24.43 1.88 -18.68
CA THR A 61 -23.61 1.61 -19.86
C THR A 61 -22.28 2.38 -19.90
N THR A 62 -22.10 3.38 -19.03
CA THR A 62 -20.81 4.07 -18.86
C THR A 62 -19.73 3.13 -18.33
N CYS A 63 -20.11 2.20 -17.43
CA CYS A 63 -19.18 1.27 -16.79
C CYS A 63 -19.44 -0.19 -17.14
N HIS A 64 -20.65 -0.53 -17.59
CA HIS A 64 -21.05 -1.91 -17.88
C HIS A 64 -21.35 -2.11 -19.36
N SER A 65 -20.97 -3.26 -19.90
CA SER A 65 -21.31 -3.68 -21.25
C SER A 65 -21.74 -5.15 -21.28
N GLN A 66 -22.22 -5.61 -22.44
CA GLN A 66 -22.85 -6.93 -22.60
C GLN A 66 -24.10 -7.11 -21.71
N LEU A 67 -24.83 -6.02 -21.46
CA LEU A 67 -26.03 -6.04 -20.61
C LEU A 67 -27.16 -6.86 -21.22
N ASP A 68 -27.35 -6.83 -22.54
CA ASP A 68 -28.39 -7.63 -23.22
C ASP A 68 -28.17 -9.13 -23.03
N ALA A 69 -26.92 -9.59 -23.11
CA ALA A 69 -26.56 -10.98 -22.89
C ALA A 69 -26.79 -11.39 -21.42
N HIS A 70 -26.47 -10.50 -20.48
CA HIS A 70 -26.74 -10.71 -19.06
C HIS A 70 -28.25 -10.77 -18.75
N LEU A 71 -29.06 -9.91 -19.38
CA LEU A 71 -30.52 -9.95 -19.23
C LEU A 71 -31.13 -11.22 -19.81
N ALA A 72 -30.62 -11.71 -20.94
CA ALA A 72 -31.07 -12.95 -21.55
C ALA A 72 -30.67 -14.20 -20.72
N ASN A 73 -29.52 -14.15 -20.05
CA ASN A 73 -29.03 -15.21 -19.18
C ASN A 73 -28.22 -14.63 -18.00
N PRO A 74 -28.79 -14.61 -16.78
CA PRO A 74 -28.13 -14.06 -15.59
C PRO A 74 -26.76 -14.69 -15.26
N GLU A 75 -26.49 -15.92 -15.69
CA GLU A 75 -25.18 -16.57 -15.52
C GLU A 75 -24.09 -15.93 -16.38
N THR A 76 -24.48 -15.23 -17.46
CA THR A 76 -23.56 -14.45 -18.28
C THR A 76 -23.25 -13.16 -17.56
N LYS A 77 -22.12 -13.12 -16.83
CA LYS A 77 -21.69 -11.92 -16.10
C LYS A 77 -21.46 -10.74 -17.07
N PRO A 78 -21.97 -9.54 -16.79
CA PRO A 78 -21.71 -8.38 -17.62
C PRO A 78 -20.24 -7.98 -17.52
N VAL A 79 -19.71 -7.35 -18.56
CA VAL A 79 -18.37 -6.78 -18.51
C VAL A 79 -18.43 -5.47 -17.72
N THR A 80 -17.53 -5.31 -16.75
CA THR A 80 -17.42 -4.10 -15.93
C THR A 80 -16.06 -3.46 -16.15
N SER A 81 -16.04 -2.19 -16.55
CA SER A 81 -14.82 -1.40 -16.67
C SER A 81 -14.31 -0.99 -15.28
N LEU A 82 -13.12 -1.45 -14.93
CA LEU A 82 -12.38 -1.05 -13.74
C LEU A 82 -11.24 -0.08 -14.06
N ASP A 83 -11.14 0.35 -15.32
CA ASP A 83 -10.11 1.27 -15.81
C ASP A 83 -10.31 2.67 -15.22
N LEU A 84 -9.24 3.28 -14.71
CA LEU A 84 -9.28 4.64 -14.16
C LEU A 84 -9.70 5.66 -15.21
N ALA A 85 -9.42 5.43 -16.51
CA ALA A 85 -9.81 6.30 -17.60
C ALA A 85 -11.33 6.40 -17.77
N THR A 86 -12.09 5.36 -17.37
CA THR A 86 -13.56 5.43 -17.33
C THR A 86 -14.02 6.58 -16.41
N CYS A 87 -13.44 6.67 -15.21
CA CYS A 87 -13.69 7.79 -14.30
C CYS A 87 -13.10 9.10 -14.85
N GLY A 88 -11.91 9.03 -15.45
CA GLY A 88 -11.20 10.16 -16.03
C GLY A 88 -11.93 10.88 -17.18
N SER A 89 -12.88 10.21 -17.84
CA SER A 89 -13.73 10.81 -18.87
C SER A 89 -14.52 12.03 -18.35
N CYS A 90 -15.00 11.95 -17.10
CA CYS A 90 -15.75 13.01 -16.42
C CYS A 90 -14.91 13.72 -15.33
N HIS A 91 -13.94 13.03 -14.72
CA HIS A 91 -13.13 13.53 -13.61
C HIS A 91 -11.67 13.77 -14.02
N LYS A 92 -11.48 14.57 -15.08
CA LYS A 92 -10.18 14.78 -15.74
C LYS A 92 -9.09 15.29 -14.80
N ASP A 93 -9.42 16.22 -13.88
CA ASP A 93 -8.43 16.82 -12.98
C ASP A 93 -7.92 15.82 -11.93
N GLN A 94 -8.83 15.05 -11.34
CA GLN A 94 -8.50 13.97 -10.40
C GLN A 94 -7.69 12.87 -11.09
N PHE A 95 -8.13 12.44 -12.27
CA PHE A 95 -7.43 11.42 -13.05
C PHE A 95 -6.02 11.86 -13.44
N LYS A 96 -5.85 13.08 -13.98
CA LYS A 96 -4.53 13.61 -14.37
C LYS A 96 -3.61 13.81 -13.18
N SER A 97 -4.13 14.28 -12.05
CA SER A 97 -3.31 14.45 -10.84
C SER A 97 -2.89 13.11 -10.23
N PHE A 98 -3.73 12.07 -10.26
CA PHE A 98 -3.34 10.72 -9.82
C PHE A 98 -2.10 10.21 -10.57
N TYR A 99 -2.03 10.41 -11.89
CA TYR A 99 -0.90 10.00 -12.72
C TYR A 99 0.30 10.97 -12.68
N ARG A 100 0.24 12.06 -11.90
CA ARG A 100 1.38 12.98 -11.78
C ARG A 100 2.49 12.36 -10.94
N VAL A 101 3.64 12.13 -11.57
CA VAL A 101 4.82 11.56 -10.91
C VAL A 101 5.51 12.61 -10.04
N ASN A 102 5.89 12.22 -8.81
CA ASN A 102 6.83 12.98 -7.98
C ASN A 102 8.26 12.49 -8.27
N TYR A 103 9.03 13.28 -9.01
CA TYR A 103 10.41 12.92 -9.39
C TYR A 103 11.40 12.93 -8.22
N ASP A 104 11.07 13.59 -7.10
CA ASP A 104 11.88 13.56 -5.88
C ASP A 104 11.70 12.25 -5.09
N ALA A 105 10.69 11.45 -5.43
CA ALA A 105 10.51 10.09 -4.94
C ALA A 105 11.26 9.11 -5.86
N GLN A 106 12.57 8.99 -5.60
CA GLN A 106 13.49 8.19 -6.41
C GLN A 106 13.02 6.73 -6.54
N PRO A 107 13.00 6.16 -7.76
CA PRO A 107 12.67 4.75 -7.97
C PRO A 107 13.79 3.83 -7.48
N ARG A 108 13.44 2.58 -7.11
CA ARG A 108 14.40 1.51 -6.73
C ARG A 108 15.44 1.92 -5.66
N LYS A 109 15.04 2.82 -4.76
CA LYS A 109 15.91 3.31 -3.69
C LYS A 109 15.88 2.35 -2.50
N GLU A 110 16.84 1.44 -2.43
CA GLU A 110 16.96 0.43 -1.37
C GLU A 110 17.11 1.06 0.03
N LYS A 111 16.31 0.59 0.98
CA LYS A 111 16.31 1.07 2.37
C LYS A 111 17.50 0.54 3.17
N GLY A 112 18.01 -0.64 2.85
CA GLY A 112 19.12 -1.33 3.50
C GLY A 112 20.51 -0.74 3.27
N THR A 113 20.63 0.38 2.56
CA THR A 113 21.92 1.04 2.29
C THR A 113 22.37 1.96 3.43
N PRO A 114 23.67 2.31 3.55
CA PRO A 114 24.16 3.24 4.59
C PRO A 114 23.46 4.60 4.64
N THR A 115 22.93 5.07 3.51
CA THR A 115 22.18 6.34 3.41
C THR A 115 20.66 6.13 3.43
N GLY A 116 20.20 4.87 3.46
CA GLY A 116 18.80 4.49 3.45
C GLY A 116 18.14 4.58 4.83
N ARG A 117 16.89 4.11 4.87
CA ARG A 117 16.08 4.09 6.10
C ARG A 117 16.49 3.04 7.11
N SER A 118 17.16 1.98 6.69
CA SER A 118 17.60 0.92 7.59
C SER A 118 18.97 0.31 7.25
N PRO A 119 20.07 1.05 7.46
CA PRO A 119 21.36 0.61 7.97
C PRO A 119 21.73 -0.85 7.84
N MET A 120 21.16 -1.56 8.80
CA MET A 120 21.50 -2.94 9.13
C MET A 120 20.35 -3.90 8.80
N GLN A 121 19.44 -3.51 7.89
CA GLN A 121 18.23 -4.27 7.53
C GLN A 121 18.54 -5.74 7.23
N ASP A 122 19.58 -6.01 6.43
CA ASP A 122 19.91 -7.38 6.03
C ASP A 122 20.29 -8.27 7.21
N LYS A 123 20.98 -7.69 8.20
CA LYS A 123 21.35 -8.39 9.43
C LYS A 123 20.13 -8.62 10.32
N LEU A 124 19.35 -7.57 10.56
CA LEU A 124 18.25 -7.56 11.53
C LEU A 124 17.02 -8.33 11.03
N LEU A 125 16.84 -8.44 9.71
CA LEU A 125 15.73 -9.16 9.10
C LEU A 125 16.12 -10.55 8.58
N ALA A 126 17.34 -11.03 8.78
CA ALA A 126 17.77 -12.31 8.21
C ALA A 126 16.89 -13.49 8.73
N PRO A 127 16.38 -14.39 7.87
CA PRO A 127 16.58 -14.50 6.42
C PRO A 127 15.36 -14.00 5.61
N HIS A 128 14.52 -13.14 6.19
CA HIS A 128 13.24 -12.72 5.61
C HIS A 128 13.38 -12.20 4.17
N GLY A 129 12.36 -12.40 3.34
CA GLY A 129 12.40 -12.04 1.91
C GLY A 129 12.67 -10.56 1.63
N PHE A 130 12.46 -9.67 2.61
CA PHE A 130 12.78 -8.24 2.52
C PHE A 130 14.30 -7.96 2.51
N THR A 131 15.14 -8.93 2.86
CA THR A 131 16.60 -8.87 2.68
C THR A 131 17.04 -9.03 1.22
N LYS A 132 16.12 -9.33 0.30
CA LYS A 132 16.42 -9.41 -1.13
C LYS A 132 16.30 -8.05 -1.82
N GLU A 133 15.24 -7.33 -1.50
CA GLU A 133 15.04 -5.95 -1.93
C GLU A 133 13.91 -5.32 -1.13
N HIS A 134 14.13 -4.12 -0.59
CA HIS A 134 13.12 -3.30 0.06
C HIS A 134 13.33 -1.81 -0.23
N ASN A 135 12.72 -1.35 -1.32
CA ASN A 135 12.79 0.06 -1.70
C ASN A 135 11.88 0.99 -0.88
N GLU A 136 12.27 2.26 -0.80
CA GLU A 136 11.40 3.37 -0.40
C GLU A 136 10.21 3.49 -1.38
N PRO A 137 9.02 3.94 -0.90
CA PRO A 137 7.86 4.10 -1.75
C PRO A 137 7.99 5.31 -2.69
N ARG A 138 7.31 5.20 -3.83
CA ARG A 138 7.16 6.26 -4.84
C ARG A 138 5.69 6.47 -5.23
N SER A 139 5.44 7.29 -6.25
CA SER A 139 4.10 7.66 -6.67
C SER A 139 3.19 6.44 -6.94
N HIS A 140 1.93 6.56 -6.52
CA HIS A 140 0.92 5.50 -6.60
C HIS A 140 0.72 4.82 -7.96
N PRO A 141 0.83 5.49 -9.11
CA PRO A 141 0.69 4.83 -10.41
C PRO A 141 1.63 3.64 -10.62
N PHE A 142 2.76 3.58 -9.90
CA PHE A 142 3.75 2.53 -10.04
C PHE A 142 3.53 1.31 -9.13
N MET A 143 2.58 1.36 -8.21
CA MET A 143 2.55 0.38 -7.11
C MET A 143 2.35 -1.07 -7.53
N VAL A 144 1.68 -1.32 -8.66
CA VAL A 144 1.57 -2.68 -9.21
C VAL A 144 2.87 -3.08 -9.89
N VAL A 145 3.39 -2.24 -10.80
CA VAL A 145 4.59 -2.60 -11.55
C VAL A 145 5.80 -2.79 -10.63
N ASP A 146 5.91 -1.97 -9.58
CA ASP A 146 6.92 -2.13 -8.54
C ASP A 146 6.71 -3.42 -7.75
N GLN A 147 5.46 -3.74 -7.37
CA GLN A 147 5.17 -4.97 -6.63
C GLN A 147 5.55 -6.22 -7.42
N LEU A 148 5.33 -6.23 -8.74
CA LEU A 148 5.63 -7.38 -9.59
C LEU A 148 7.11 -7.51 -9.90
N ALA A 149 7.80 -6.38 -10.13
CA ALA A 149 9.18 -6.34 -10.55
C ALA A 149 10.19 -6.36 -9.39
N VAL A 150 9.74 -6.18 -8.15
CA VAL A 150 10.64 -6.24 -6.97
C VAL A 150 11.16 -7.66 -6.76
N ASP A 151 12.46 -7.78 -6.49
CA ASP A 151 13.22 -9.02 -6.44
C ASP A 151 12.72 -9.98 -5.36
N ARG A 152 12.01 -9.47 -4.34
CA ARG A 152 11.42 -10.32 -3.31
C ARG A 152 10.08 -10.99 -3.69
N PHE A 153 9.43 -10.59 -4.78
CA PHE A 153 8.04 -10.97 -5.05
C PHE A 153 7.90 -12.22 -5.92
N ALA A 154 8.39 -12.19 -7.15
CA ALA A 154 8.20 -13.27 -8.14
C ALA A 154 9.52 -13.86 -8.66
N GLY A 155 10.60 -13.77 -7.88
CA GLY A 155 11.89 -14.32 -8.25
C GLY A 155 12.53 -13.67 -9.48
N GLY A 156 12.25 -12.39 -9.73
CA GLY A 156 12.70 -11.67 -10.93
C GLY A 156 11.96 -12.00 -12.22
N ARG A 157 10.84 -12.74 -12.17
CA ARG A 157 10.07 -13.16 -13.35
C ARG A 157 9.53 -12.00 -14.19
N TYR A 158 9.01 -10.97 -13.54
CA TYR A 158 8.41 -9.82 -14.21
C TYR A 158 9.43 -8.69 -14.31
N GLN A 159 9.67 -8.21 -15.52
CA GLN A 159 10.68 -7.19 -15.80
C GLN A 159 10.08 -6.04 -16.61
N PHE A 160 10.70 -4.86 -16.50
CA PHE A 160 10.35 -3.73 -17.34
C PHE A 160 10.79 -4.01 -18.78
N LYS A 161 9.90 -3.76 -19.75
CA LYS A 161 10.15 -4.05 -21.18
C LYS A 161 11.32 -3.26 -21.77
N ASN A 162 11.68 -2.13 -21.15
CA ASN A 162 12.76 -1.27 -21.59
C ASN A 162 13.39 -0.54 -20.39
N MET A 163 14.55 0.07 -20.60
CA MET A 163 15.32 0.74 -19.54
C MET A 163 14.62 1.96 -18.93
N HIS A 164 13.65 2.55 -19.63
CA HIS A 164 12.85 3.69 -19.17
C HIS A 164 11.51 3.28 -18.55
N GLY A 165 11.10 2.01 -18.66
CA GLY A 165 9.83 1.53 -18.13
C GLY A 165 9.66 1.77 -16.63
N MET A 166 10.78 1.85 -15.89
CA MET A 166 10.76 2.22 -14.47
C MET A 166 10.25 3.64 -14.23
N THR A 167 10.22 4.52 -15.24
CA THR A 167 9.77 5.92 -15.12
C THR A 167 8.42 6.18 -15.78
N GLU A 168 7.85 5.18 -16.46
CA GLU A 168 6.62 5.29 -17.24
C GLU A 168 5.42 4.77 -16.44
N PRO A 169 4.51 5.65 -15.96
CA PRO A 169 3.28 5.18 -15.34
C PRO A 169 2.32 4.69 -16.43
N GLY A 170 1.54 3.66 -16.14
CA GLY A 170 0.62 3.11 -17.13
C GLY A 170 -0.04 1.84 -16.66
N LYS A 171 -0.65 1.11 -17.61
CA LYS A 171 -1.17 -0.23 -17.33
C LYS A 171 -0.02 -1.20 -17.14
N THR A 172 -0.22 -2.17 -16.27
CA THR A 172 0.78 -3.15 -15.86
C THR A 172 1.49 -3.81 -17.05
N TRP A 173 0.72 -4.32 -18.01
CA TRP A 173 1.24 -5.05 -19.15
C TRP A 173 1.64 -4.18 -20.34
N ASP A 174 1.42 -2.87 -20.27
CA ASP A 174 2.02 -1.95 -21.23
C ASP A 174 3.51 -1.78 -20.90
N VAL A 175 3.84 -1.78 -19.61
CA VAL A 175 5.16 -1.45 -19.05
C VAL A 175 6.01 -2.69 -18.68
N LEU A 176 5.37 -3.76 -18.19
CA LEU A 176 6.03 -5.00 -17.79
C LEU A 176 5.83 -6.13 -18.80
N GLU A 177 6.76 -7.08 -18.79
CA GLU A 177 6.65 -8.38 -19.43
C GLU A 177 6.86 -9.52 -18.43
N ASP A 178 6.24 -10.66 -18.71
CA ASP A 178 6.53 -11.93 -18.05
C ASP A 178 7.65 -12.64 -18.82
N THR A 179 8.86 -12.64 -18.27
CA THR A 179 10.01 -13.25 -18.94
C THR A 179 10.05 -14.77 -18.80
N GLY A 180 9.26 -15.34 -17.86
CA GLY A 180 9.34 -16.73 -17.44
C GLY A 180 10.66 -17.14 -16.77
N LYS A 181 11.66 -16.23 -16.69
CA LYS A 181 12.99 -16.50 -16.16
C LYS A 181 13.06 -16.13 -14.68
N LEU A 182 13.87 -16.87 -13.92
CA LEU A 182 14.16 -16.55 -12.53
C LEU A 182 15.58 -16.01 -12.41
N LEU A 183 15.76 -15.03 -11.54
CA LEU A 183 17.07 -14.43 -11.28
C LEU A 183 17.65 -14.95 -9.95
N PRO A 184 18.98 -15.14 -9.83
CA PRO A 184 19.61 -15.42 -8.55
C PRO A 184 19.44 -14.24 -7.59
N TYR A 185 19.62 -14.47 -6.29
CA TYR A 185 19.48 -13.47 -5.22
C TYR A 185 18.09 -12.83 -5.10
N THR A 186 17.05 -13.46 -5.65
CA THR A 186 15.65 -13.07 -5.53
C THR A 186 14.88 -13.97 -4.55
N ALA A 187 13.63 -13.60 -4.23
CA ALA A 187 12.70 -14.42 -3.47
C ALA A 187 11.32 -14.50 -4.14
N LYS A 188 10.52 -15.47 -3.72
CA LYS A 188 9.14 -15.71 -4.19
C LYS A 188 8.13 -15.49 -3.06
N ALA A 189 8.20 -14.33 -2.40
CA ALA A 189 7.29 -14.00 -1.30
C ALA A 189 5.89 -13.56 -1.78
N GLY A 190 5.72 -13.33 -3.08
CA GLY A 190 4.47 -12.89 -3.67
C GLY A 190 3.35 -13.91 -3.54
N ASN A 191 2.17 -13.43 -3.17
CA ASN A 191 0.95 -14.22 -3.06
C ASN A 191 -0.29 -13.35 -3.40
N PRO A 192 -1.48 -13.95 -3.55
CA PRO A 192 -2.70 -13.23 -3.93
C PRO A 192 -3.10 -12.07 -3.01
N VAL A 193 -2.87 -12.19 -1.69
CA VAL A 193 -3.29 -11.16 -0.71
C VAL A 193 -2.50 -9.87 -0.89
N CYS A 194 -1.23 -9.96 -1.30
CA CYS A 194 -0.39 -8.79 -1.58
C CYS A 194 -1.06 -7.79 -2.54
N LEU A 195 -1.81 -8.31 -3.53
CA LEU A 195 -2.38 -7.52 -4.61
C LEU A 195 -3.64 -6.75 -4.20
N GLN A 196 -4.28 -7.12 -3.08
CA GLN A 196 -5.46 -6.42 -2.55
C GLN A 196 -5.14 -4.98 -2.10
N CYS A 197 -3.86 -4.68 -1.84
CA CYS A 197 -3.40 -3.33 -1.54
C CYS A 197 -2.80 -2.59 -2.76
N LYS A 198 -2.83 -3.19 -3.95
CA LYS A 198 -2.14 -2.67 -5.16
C LYS A 198 -3.08 -2.36 -6.30
N THR A 199 -4.19 -3.09 -6.44
CA THR A 199 -5.13 -2.96 -7.55
C THR A 199 -6.57 -3.09 -7.07
N SER A 200 -7.50 -2.51 -7.83
CA SER A 200 -8.94 -2.76 -7.67
C SER A 200 -9.50 -3.74 -8.71
N ASP A 201 -8.67 -4.26 -9.63
CA ASP A 201 -9.11 -5.14 -10.73
C ASP A 201 -9.72 -6.47 -10.26
N LEU A 202 -9.39 -6.88 -9.04
CA LEU A 202 -9.80 -8.15 -8.46
C LEU A 202 -11.13 -8.07 -7.69
N ILE A 203 -11.73 -6.88 -7.55
CA ILE A 203 -12.87 -6.62 -6.65
C ILE A 203 -14.13 -7.46 -6.95
N LEU A 204 -14.32 -7.90 -8.20
CA LEU A 204 -15.45 -8.75 -8.62
C LEU A 204 -15.07 -10.23 -8.78
N LYS A 205 -13.81 -10.58 -8.51
CA LYS A 205 -13.21 -11.91 -8.74
C LYS A 205 -12.70 -12.56 -7.46
N TRP A 206 -12.71 -11.81 -6.36
CA TRP A 206 -12.20 -12.17 -5.05
C TRP A 206 -13.35 -12.17 -4.04
N LYS A 207 -13.58 -13.32 -3.39
CA LYS A 207 -14.53 -13.41 -2.27
C LYS A 207 -13.97 -12.66 -1.07
N TYR A 208 -14.85 -12.14 -0.23
CA TYR A 208 -14.49 -11.52 1.05
C TYR A 208 -13.45 -12.36 1.82
N MET A 209 -12.38 -11.71 2.26
CA MET A 209 -11.17 -12.27 2.89
C MET A 209 -10.31 -13.18 2.00
N GLY A 210 -10.73 -13.48 0.78
CA GLY A 210 -10.10 -14.46 -0.11
C GLY A 210 -10.42 -15.90 0.28
N ASP A 211 -11.57 -16.12 0.91
CA ASP A 211 -12.04 -17.47 1.23
C ASP A 211 -12.39 -18.23 -0.05
N LYS A 212 -12.16 -19.56 -0.06
CA LYS A 212 -12.49 -20.41 -1.21
C LYS A 212 -13.98 -20.39 -1.50
N ASP A 213 -14.34 -20.20 -2.77
CA ASP A 213 -15.72 -20.19 -3.24
C ASP A 213 -15.79 -20.47 -4.74
N PRO A 214 -16.72 -21.32 -5.21
CA PRO A 214 -16.87 -21.63 -6.64
C PRO A 214 -17.14 -20.41 -7.53
N GLN A 215 -17.71 -19.32 -6.99
CA GLN A 215 -17.99 -18.08 -7.71
C GLN A 215 -16.77 -17.15 -7.79
N ALA A 216 -15.77 -17.36 -6.94
CA ALA A 216 -14.54 -16.59 -6.94
C ALA A 216 -13.56 -17.20 -7.94
N LYS A 217 -12.98 -16.35 -8.80
CA LYS A 217 -11.92 -16.78 -9.70
C LYS A 217 -10.60 -16.94 -8.94
N TRP A 218 -10.41 -16.12 -7.92
CA TRP A 218 -9.17 -16.02 -7.16
C TRP A 218 -9.44 -16.02 -5.66
N ASP A 219 -8.56 -16.68 -4.92
CA ASP A 219 -8.56 -16.79 -3.47
C ASP A 219 -7.11 -16.73 -2.93
N ARG A 220 -6.93 -16.77 -1.60
CA ARG A 220 -5.59 -16.66 -0.97
C ARG A 220 -4.61 -17.75 -1.43
N THR A 221 -5.10 -18.92 -1.83
CA THR A 221 -4.34 -20.11 -2.21
C THR A 221 -4.09 -20.22 -3.72
N SER A 222 -4.61 -19.29 -4.52
CA SER A 222 -4.42 -19.27 -5.97
C SER A 222 -2.96 -19.12 -6.38
N ASP A 223 -2.57 -19.70 -7.53
CA ASP A 223 -1.27 -19.39 -8.14
C ASP A 223 -1.24 -17.90 -8.48
N VAL A 224 -0.39 -17.17 -7.74
CA VAL A 224 -0.24 -15.73 -7.88
C VAL A 224 0.15 -15.34 -9.31
N ASN A 225 0.94 -16.17 -10.01
CA ASN A 225 1.36 -15.85 -11.38
C ASN A 225 0.22 -15.96 -12.39
N ALA A 226 -0.71 -16.89 -12.16
CA ALA A 226 -1.94 -16.98 -12.94
C ALA A 226 -2.86 -15.79 -12.64
N LEU A 227 -3.00 -15.43 -11.35
CA LEU A 227 -3.82 -14.31 -10.90
C LEU A 227 -3.34 -12.96 -11.47
N ILE A 228 -2.03 -12.73 -11.48
CA ILE A 228 -1.44 -11.45 -11.92
C ILE A 228 -1.82 -11.11 -13.37
N LYS A 229 -2.11 -12.10 -14.22
CA LYS A 229 -2.61 -11.86 -15.59
C LYS A 229 -3.95 -11.11 -15.63
N ASP A 230 -4.71 -11.13 -14.54
CA ASP A 230 -5.94 -10.35 -14.38
C ASP A 230 -5.69 -8.93 -13.82
N VAL A 231 -4.46 -8.58 -13.47
CA VAL A 231 -4.07 -7.28 -12.92
C VAL A 231 -3.52 -6.39 -14.03
N HIS A 232 -4.17 -5.27 -14.27
CA HIS A 232 -3.90 -4.34 -15.36
C HIS A 232 -3.67 -2.91 -14.87
N ASN A 233 -4.27 -2.54 -13.74
CA ASN A 233 -4.29 -1.18 -13.22
C ASN A 233 -3.79 -1.14 -11.77
N PRO A 234 -3.16 -0.02 -11.34
CA PRO A 234 -3.00 0.27 -9.92
C PRO A 234 -4.37 0.49 -9.25
N VAL A 235 -4.40 0.75 -7.94
CA VAL A 235 -5.66 0.99 -7.22
C VAL A 235 -6.47 2.04 -7.95
N GLY A 236 -7.71 1.66 -8.26
CA GLY A 236 -8.61 2.48 -9.06
C GLY A 236 -9.31 3.54 -8.22
N CYS A 237 -9.96 4.49 -8.89
CA CYS A 237 -10.81 5.48 -8.24
C CYS A 237 -11.89 4.82 -7.35
N ILE A 238 -12.34 3.63 -7.75
CA ILE A 238 -13.37 2.85 -7.05
C ILE A 238 -12.93 2.27 -5.71
N GLN A 239 -11.63 2.28 -5.39
CA GLN A 239 -11.13 1.83 -4.09
C GLN A 239 -11.65 2.71 -2.95
N CYS A 240 -11.76 4.02 -3.22
CA CYS A 240 -12.14 5.02 -2.23
C CYS A 240 -13.51 5.63 -2.51
N HIS A 241 -14.02 5.53 -3.73
CA HIS A 241 -15.30 6.12 -4.14
C HIS A 241 -16.26 5.03 -4.61
N ASP A 242 -17.45 5.00 -4.04
CA ASP A 242 -18.50 4.11 -4.56
C ASP A 242 -18.93 4.58 -5.96
N PRO A 243 -18.82 3.74 -7.01
CA PRO A 243 -19.13 4.16 -8.37
C PRO A 243 -20.63 4.42 -8.59
N HIS A 244 -21.51 3.86 -7.74
CA HIS A 244 -22.96 4.03 -7.86
C HIS A 244 -23.46 5.18 -6.96
N GLY A 245 -23.04 5.15 -5.69
CA GLY A 245 -23.50 6.07 -4.66
C GLY A 245 -22.64 7.32 -4.49
N THR A 246 -21.48 7.41 -5.13
CA THR A 246 -20.53 8.54 -5.04
C THR A 246 -20.04 8.86 -3.62
N LYS A 247 -20.36 7.97 -2.66
CA LYS A 247 -19.94 8.08 -1.26
C LYS A 247 -18.49 7.62 -1.11
N PRO A 248 -17.73 8.20 -0.17
CA PRO A 248 -16.47 7.61 0.25
C PRO A 248 -16.71 6.20 0.81
N ARG A 249 -15.82 5.27 0.48
CA ARG A 249 -15.93 3.88 0.92
C ARG A 249 -14.57 3.22 1.11
N ILE A 250 -14.55 2.16 1.89
CA ILE A 250 -13.49 1.17 1.92
C ILE A 250 -13.97 -0.14 1.27
N VAL A 251 -13.10 -0.81 0.54
CA VAL A 251 -13.38 -2.12 -0.10
C VAL A 251 -12.35 -3.18 0.31
N ARG A 252 -11.27 -2.80 1.01
CA ARG A 252 -10.30 -3.75 1.57
C ARG A 252 -10.97 -4.59 2.65
N ASP A 253 -11.17 -5.86 2.34
CA ASP A 253 -11.79 -6.87 3.20
C ASP A 253 -11.14 -6.96 4.59
N GLY A 254 -9.81 -7.03 4.67
CA GLY A 254 -9.08 -7.08 5.95
C GLY A 254 -9.32 -5.86 6.85
N LEU A 255 -9.46 -4.67 6.27
CA LEU A 255 -9.82 -3.47 7.04
C LEU A 255 -11.28 -3.54 7.51
N ILE A 256 -12.20 -3.96 6.65
CA ILE A 256 -13.62 -4.11 7.00
C ILE A 256 -13.75 -5.12 8.16
N GLU A 257 -13.06 -6.26 8.09
CA GLU A 257 -13.09 -7.30 9.14
C GLU A 257 -12.55 -6.74 10.46
N ALA A 258 -11.46 -5.96 10.41
CA ALA A 258 -10.88 -5.37 11.59
C ALA A 258 -11.74 -4.25 12.18
N VAL A 259 -12.44 -3.46 11.34
CA VAL A 259 -13.40 -2.45 11.79
C VAL A 259 -14.64 -3.11 12.43
N GLU A 260 -15.15 -4.20 11.86
CA GLU A 260 -16.24 -4.97 12.46
C GLU A 260 -15.82 -5.56 13.82
N ARG A 261 -14.57 -6.03 13.93
CA ARG A 261 -14.00 -6.61 15.16
C ARG A 261 -13.73 -5.58 16.27
N ASP A 262 -13.02 -4.50 15.94
CA ASP A 262 -12.43 -3.58 16.93
C ASP A 262 -13.07 -2.18 16.94
N GLY A 263 -13.87 -1.86 15.93
CA GLY A 263 -14.33 -0.51 15.63
C GLY A 263 -13.34 0.28 14.75
N ALA A 264 -13.81 1.38 14.16
CA ALA A 264 -13.01 2.21 13.24
C ALA A 264 -11.93 3.07 13.92
N ARG A 265 -12.00 3.24 15.25
CA ARG A 265 -11.05 4.03 16.06
C ARG A 265 -10.77 3.30 17.38
N PRO A 266 -10.09 2.15 17.36
CA PRO A 266 -10.02 1.25 18.52
C PRO A 266 -9.36 1.85 19.77
N TYR A 267 -8.57 2.93 19.61
CA TYR A 267 -7.94 3.68 20.70
C TYR A 267 -8.81 4.81 21.26
N ASN A 268 -9.94 5.13 20.64
CA ASN A 268 -10.89 6.11 21.16
C ASN A 268 -11.92 5.42 22.07
N ALA A 269 -12.45 6.17 23.05
CA ALA A 269 -13.47 5.65 23.96
C ALA A 269 -14.72 5.13 23.22
N ASP A 270 -15.20 5.83 22.17
CA ASP A 270 -16.36 5.43 21.36
C ASP A 270 -16.09 4.33 20.33
N LYS A 271 -14.82 3.94 20.14
CA LYS A 271 -14.32 3.00 19.14
C LYS A 271 -14.70 3.27 17.68
N GLY A 272 -15.37 4.39 17.37
CA GLY A 272 -15.87 4.72 16.05
C GLY A 272 -16.99 3.79 15.55
N LYS A 273 -17.79 3.20 16.45
CA LYS A 273 -18.95 2.37 16.04
C LYS A 273 -19.91 3.18 15.16
N GLY A 274 -20.41 2.58 14.09
CA GLY A 274 -21.33 3.24 13.14
C GLY A 274 -20.66 4.19 12.13
N LYS A 275 -19.34 4.45 12.23
CA LYS A 275 -18.62 5.24 11.21
C LYS A 275 -18.57 4.57 9.83
N VAL A 276 -18.70 3.25 9.81
CA VAL A 276 -18.66 2.43 8.61
C VAL A 276 -19.96 1.65 8.52
N LYS A 277 -20.74 1.90 7.48
CA LYS A 277 -21.90 1.08 7.13
C LYS A 277 -21.45 -0.02 6.18
N VAL A 278 -21.36 -1.24 6.70
CA VAL A 278 -21.00 -2.40 5.88
C VAL A 278 -22.19 -2.82 5.02
N LEU A 279 -21.96 -2.94 3.72
CA LEU A 279 -22.90 -3.51 2.76
C LEU A 279 -22.34 -4.83 2.24
N ASP A 280 -23.12 -5.88 2.41
CA ASP A 280 -22.86 -7.20 1.86
C ASP A 280 -23.53 -7.34 0.49
N PHE A 281 -22.83 -7.94 -0.46
CA PHE A 281 -23.35 -8.25 -1.78
C PHE A 281 -23.43 -9.77 -1.93
N ARG A 282 -24.60 -10.32 -1.57
CA ARG A 282 -24.98 -11.72 -1.75
C ARG A 282 -24.00 -12.73 -1.14
N GLY A 283 -23.40 -12.41 0.00
CA GLY A 283 -22.41 -13.23 0.71
C GLY A 283 -21.09 -13.43 -0.04
N PHE A 284 -20.89 -12.70 -1.15
CA PHE A 284 -19.68 -12.83 -1.97
C PHE A 284 -18.63 -11.80 -1.56
N ARG A 285 -19.00 -10.53 -1.46
CA ARG A 285 -18.08 -9.45 -1.09
C ARG A 285 -18.78 -8.40 -0.24
N LYS A 286 -17.99 -7.63 0.53
CA LYS A 286 -18.46 -6.50 1.32
C LYS A 286 -17.78 -5.20 0.89
N ILE A 287 -18.44 -4.07 1.14
CA ILE A 287 -17.81 -2.73 1.17
C ILE A 287 -18.21 -2.04 2.47
N GLY A 288 -17.39 -1.11 2.94
CA GLY A 288 -17.72 -0.22 4.04
C GLY A 288 -17.98 1.19 3.54
N LEU A 289 -19.24 1.63 3.53
CA LEU A 289 -19.58 3.03 3.21
C LEU A 289 -19.28 3.95 4.38
N LEU A 290 -18.79 5.15 4.06
CA LEU A 290 -18.53 6.21 5.03
C LEU A 290 -19.55 7.34 4.80
N ASP A 291 -20.13 7.88 5.88
CA ASP A 291 -21.11 8.98 5.78
C ASP A 291 -20.46 10.30 5.34
N LYS A 292 -19.20 10.48 5.68
CA LYS A 292 -18.37 11.63 5.29
C LYS A 292 -16.96 11.17 4.95
N MET A 293 -16.19 12.06 4.34
CA MET A 293 -14.80 11.79 4.03
C MET A 293 -14.01 11.53 5.33
N ASP A 294 -13.50 10.31 5.47
CA ASP A 294 -12.54 9.92 6.51
C ASP A 294 -11.32 9.29 5.82
N SER A 295 -10.41 10.15 5.39
CA SER A 295 -9.23 9.70 4.65
C SER A 295 -8.27 8.86 5.49
N THR A 296 -8.36 8.90 6.83
CA THR A 296 -7.64 7.95 7.69
C THR A 296 -8.08 6.53 7.37
N LEU A 297 -9.39 6.26 7.29
CA LEU A 297 -9.90 4.95 6.88
C LEU A 297 -9.65 4.64 5.40
N LEU A 298 -9.78 5.63 4.51
CA LEU A 298 -9.53 5.40 3.08
C LEU A 298 -8.08 5.01 2.79
N CYS A 299 -7.12 5.71 3.40
CA CYS A 299 -5.69 5.40 3.29
C CYS A 299 -5.34 4.12 4.06
N GLY A 300 -6.02 3.85 5.17
CA GLY A 300 -5.90 2.63 5.98
C GLY A 300 -6.30 1.33 5.28
N GLN A 301 -6.79 1.40 4.04
CA GLN A 301 -6.97 0.20 3.20
C GLN A 301 -5.63 -0.44 2.82
N CYS A 302 -4.55 0.35 2.82
CA CYS A 302 -3.20 -0.12 2.48
C CYS A 302 -2.16 0.33 3.50
N HIS A 303 -2.24 1.55 4.03
CA HIS A 303 -1.25 2.16 4.92
C HIS A 303 -1.46 1.75 6.38
N VAL A 304 -1.30 0.45 6.62
CA VAL A 304 -1.47 -0.22 7.90
C VAL A 304 -0.39 -1.28 8.09
N GLU A 305 -0.24 -1.75 9.33
CA GLU A 305 0.36 -3.06 9.62
C GLU A 305 -0.61 -4.17 9.21
N TYR A 306 -0.08 -5.27 8.65
CA TYR A 306 -0.91 -6.40 8.23
C TYR A 306 -0.12 -7.69 8.12
N ASN A 307 -0.82 -8.80 8.28
CA ASN A 307 -0.38 -10.08 7.75
C ASN A 307 -0.97 -10.29 6.35
N CYS A 308 -0.10 -10.49 5.35
CA CYS A 308 -0.48 -10.93 3.99
C CYS A 308 0.24 -12.20 3.55
N ASN A 309 0.80 -12.98 4.48
CA ASN A 309 1.78 -14.01 4.16
C ASN A 309 1.60 -15.26 5.03
N PRO A 310 2.17 -16.40 4.59
CA PRO A 310 2.28 -17.54 5.48
C PRO A 310 3.25 -17.22 6.63
N GLY A 311 3.20 -18.04 7.67
CA GLY A 311 4.07 -17.94 8.82
C GLY A 311 4.03 -19.22 9.64
N PHE A 312 4.15 -19.09 10.95
CA PHE A 312 4.07 -20.22 11.86
C PHE A 312 3.57 -19.80 13.25
N GLU A 313 3.13 -20.79 14.02
CA GLU A 313 2.79 -20.60 15.43
C GLU A 313 4.04 -20.73 16.29
N PRO A 314 4.35 -19.76 17.16
CA PRO A 314 5.63 -19.73 17.89
C PRO A 314 5.82 -20.89 18.88
N GLU A 315 4.74 -21.35 19.52
CA GLU A 315 4.78 -22.43 20.53
C GLU A 315 4.82 -23.83 19.90
N SER A 316 3.92 -24.10 18.94
CA SER A 316 3.78 -25.42 18.33
C SER A 316 4.74 -25.64 17.14
N GLY A 317 5.24 -24.56 16.53
CA GLY A 317 5.99 -24.61 15.28
C GLY A 317 5.13 -24.96 14.06
N ALA A 318 3.81 -25.08 14.22
CA ALA A 318 2.89 -25.41 13.14
C ALA A 318 2.93 -24.32 12.05
N LYS A 319 2.98 -24.74 10.78
CA LYS A 319 2.95 -23.81 9.64
C LYS A 319 1.55 -23.20 9.50
N VAL A 320 1.51 -21.90 9.27
CA VAL A 320 0.31 -21.17 8.88
C VAL A 320 0.40 -20.92 7.38
N GLY A 321 -0.35 -21.71 6.61
CA GLY A 321 -0.42 -21.60 5.14
C GLY A 321 -1.40 -20.52 4.67
N MET A 322 -1.35 -20.19 3.38
CA MET A 322 -2.25 -19.17 2.77
C MET A 322 -3.74 -19.54 2.85
N ASP A 323 -4.07 -20.81 3.10
CA ASP A 323 -5.43 -21.28 3.35
C ASP A 323 -5.99 -20.75 4.68
N ASP A 324 -5.13 -20.43 5.65
CA ASP A 324 -5.52 -19.86 6.94
C ASP A 324 -5.90 -18.37 6.82
N ARG A 325 -7.01 -17.96 7.44
CA ARG A 325 -7.48 -16.56 7.43
C ARG A 325 -6.50 -15.58 8.07
N ARG A 326 -5.60 -16.05 8.96
CA ARG A 326 -4.54 -15.22 9.53
C ARG A 326 -3.67 -14.57 8.45
N THR A 327 -3.52 -15.20 7.28
CA THR A 327 -2.72 -14.69 6.16
C THR A 327 -3.36 -13.52 5.39
N ASN A 328 -4.54 -13.05 5.82
CA ASN A 328 -5.13 -11.78 5.41
C ASN A 328 -5.72 -11.10 6.65
N HIS A 329 -4.89 -10.46 7.46
CA HIS A 329 -5.30 -9.94 8.78
C HIS A 329 -4.75 -8.56 9.05
N PHE A 330 -5.60 -7.63 9.48
CA PHE A 330 -5.19 -6.29 9.92
C PHE A 330 -5.26 -6.22 11.46
N PRO A 331 -4.12 -6.07 12.17
CA PRO A 331 -4.08 -5.98 13.63
C PRO A 331 -4.83 -4.78 14.21
N MET A 332 -4.77 -3.61 13.56
CA MET A 332 -5.31 -2.34 14.09
C MET A 332 -4.76 -2.00 15.49
N LYS A 333 -3.45 -2.20 15.69
CA LYS A 333 -2.72 -1.91 16.94
C LYS A 333 -1.52 -1.03 16.65
N ASN A 334 -1.16 -0.17 17.60
CA ASN A 334 0.04 0.66 17.54
C ASN A 334 1.31 -0.13 17.92
N ALA A 335 2.46 0.54 17.83
CA ALA A 335 3.79 -0.04 18.10
C ALA A 335 3.93 -0.73 19.47
N LEU A 336 3.25 -0.24 20.51
CA LEU A 336 3.40 -0.76 21.88
C LEU A 336 2.51 -1.98 22.14
N ASP A 337 1.43 -2.14 21.36
CA ASP A 337 0.45 -3.22 21.54
C ASP A 337 0.61 -4.35 20.52
N ILE A 338 1.40 -4.15 19.46
CA ILE A 338 1.46 -5.07 18.31
C ILE A 338 2.00 -6.45 18.67
N LEU A 339 3.00 -6.53 19.55
CA LEU A 339 3.58 -7.81 19.97
C LEU A 339 2.54 -8.65 20.72
N ALA A 340 1.82 -8.04 21.68
CA ALA A 340 0.78 -8.71 22.44
C ALA A 340 -0.37 -9.20 21.54
N HIS A 341 -0.70 -8.44 20.48
CA HIS A 341 -1.69 -8.86 19.50
C HIS A 341 -1.25 -10.12 18.75
N TYR A 342 -0.02 -10.16 18.24
CA TYR A 342 0.49 -11.33 17.52
C TYR A 342 0.76 -12.53 18.44
N ASP A 343 1.07 -12.31 19.72
CA ASP A 343 1.08 -13.34 20.75
C ASP A 343 -0.31 -14.00 20.88
N LYS A 344 -1.36 -13.18 21.00
CA LYS A 344 -2.74 -13.67 21.04
C LYS A 344 -3.17 -14.36 19.74
N LEU A 345 -2.73 -13.84 18.59
CA LEU A 345 -3.01 -14.44 17.27
C LEU A 345 -2.25 -15.75 17.05
N LYS A 346 -1.26 -16.06 17.89
CA LYS A 346 -0.35 -17.19 17.77
C LYS A 346 0.30 -17.22 16.39
N PHE A 347 0.88 -16.10 15.98
CA PHE A 347 1.48 -15.96 14.65
C PHE A 347 2.82 -15.24 14.71
N ARG A 348 3.76 -15.73 13.90
CA ARG A 348 5.07 -15.14 13.61
C ARG A 348 5.42 -15.35 12.14
N ASP A 349 6.13 -14.38 11.58
CA ASP A 349 6.49 -14.36 10.17
C ASP A 349 7.71 -15.22 9.88
N PHE A 350 8.77 -15.06 10.68
CA PHE A 350 10.03 -15.76 10.46
C PHE A 350 10.81 -16.01 11.76
N LYS A 351 11.72 -16.98 11.72
CA LYS A 351 12.74 -17.16 12.76
C LYS A 351 14.01 -16.45 12.31
N HIS A 352 14.55 -15.60 13.18
CA HIS A 352 15.78 -14.90 12.88
C HIS A 352 16.93 -15.88 12.67
N ALA A 353 17.71 -15.75 11.60
CA ALA A 353 18.69 -16.75 11.16
C ALA A 353 19.81 -17.01 12.19
N VAL A 354 20.27 -15.96 12.90
CA VAL A 354 21.33 -16.08 13.91
C VAL A 354 20.77 -16.46 15.28
N THR A 355 19.85 -15.65 15.81
CA THR A 355 19.37 -15.83 17.19
C THR A 355 18.30 -16.91 17.34
N GLY A 356 17.58 -17.27 16.27
CA GLY A 356 16.41 -18.15 16.36
C GLY A 356 15.17 -17.53 17.01
N ALA A 357 15.18 -16.22 17.30
CA ALA A 357 14.01 -15.51 17.84
C ALA A 357 12.83 -15.54 16.85
N ASN A 358 11.59 -15.64 17.35
CA ASN A 358 10.41 -15.68 16.50
C ASN A 358 9.91 -14.26 16.25
N LEU A 359 10.18 -13.72 15.06
CA LEU A 359 9.97 -12.31 14.74
C LEU A 359 8.71 -12.08 13.91
N ILE A 360 8.17 -10.86 14.07
CA ILE A 360 7.07 -10.32 13.28
C ILE A 360 7.68 -9.42 12.21
N LYS A 361 7.21 -9.51 10.97
CA LYS A 361 7.61 -8.56 9.93
C LYS A 361 6.60 -7.43 9.89
N LEU A 362 7.03 -6.21 10.21
CA LEU A 362 6.14 -5.03 10.19
C LEU A 362 6.12 -4.33 8.83
N GLN A 363 4.98 -3.78 8.41
CA GLN A 363 4.81 -3.06 7.14
C GLN A 363 4.02 -1.77 7.34
N HIS A 364 4.61 -0.64 6.93
CA HIS A 364 3.99 0.68 6.75
C HIS A 364 2.72 1.00 7.60
N PRO A 365 2.84 1.04 8.94
CA PRO A 365 1.70 1.22 9.85
C PRO A 365 1.35 2.69 10.09
N GLU A 366 1.13 3.44 9.00
CA GLU A 366 0.89 4.88 9.12
C GLU A 366 -0.42 5.20 9.84
N MET A 367 -1.51 4.45 9.57
CA MET A 367 -2.80 4.72 10.19
C MET A 367 -2.76 4.50 11.70
N GLU A 368 -2.18 3.40 12.16
CA GLU A 368 -2.08 3.06 13.58
C GLU A 368 -1.10 3.97 14.31
N THR A 369 -0.03 4.40 13.63
CA THR A 369 0.91 5.39 14.16
C THR A 369 0.24 6.75 14.33
N TYR A 370 -0.57 7.16 13.35
CA TYR A 370 -1.24 8.45 13.35
C TYR A 370 -2.21 8.63 14.53
N TRP A 371 -2.85 7.56 14.98
CA TRP A 371 -3.82 7.62 16.07
C TRP A 371 -3.23 8.15 17.37
N GLY A 372 -4.00 9.01 18.05
CA GLY A 372 -3.61 9.62 19.31
C GLY A 372 -2.56 10.74 19.19
N SER A 373 -2.06 11.00 17.98
CA SER A 373 -1.19 12.15 17.69
C SER A 373 -1.90 13.48 17.93
N VAL A 374 -1.15 14.57 18.00
CA VAL A 374 -1.72 15.93 18.14
C VAL A 374 -2.63 16.26 16.96
N HIS A 375 -2.26 15.87 15.74
CA HIS A 375 -3.06 16.11 14.55
C HIS A 375 -4.34 15.26 14.51
N ASP A 376 -4.27 14.00 14.96
CA ASP A 376 -5.46 13.13 15.07
C ASP A 376 -6.44 13.68 16.10
N LYS A 377 -5.95 14.07 17.28
CA LYS A 377 -6.77 14.71 18.32
C LYS A 377 -7.40 16.03 17.85
N ALA A 378 -6.75 16.74 16.94
CA ALA A 378 -7.28 17.95 16.32
C ALA A 378 -8.23 17.70 15.14
N GLY A 379 -8.50 16.43 14.78
CA GLY A 379 -9.41 16.07 13.69
C GLY A 379 -8.86 16.32 12.28
N VAL A 380 -7.54 16.52 12.16
CA VAL A 380 -6.86 16.51 10.85
C VAL A 380 -7.02 15.11 10.23
N GLN A 381 -6.84 14.98 8.92
CA GLN A 381 -6.82 13.69 8.26
C GLN A 381 -5.70 13.63 7.22
N CYS A 382 -5.39 12.43 6.72
CA CYS A 382 -4.33 12.19 5.74
C CYS A 382 -4.43 13.13 4.52
N HIS A 383 -5.63 13.32 4.00
CA HIS A 383 -5.86 14.16 2.81
C HIS A 383 -5.51 15.64 3.05
N ASN A 384 -5.55 16.14 4.29
CA ASN A 384 -5.22 17.54 4.58
C ASN A 384 -3.74 17.85 4.31
N CYS A 385 -2.87 16.85 4.51
CA CYS A 385 -1.43 17.00 4.28
C CYS A 385 -0.97 16.42 2.94
N HIS A 386 -1.56 15.29 2.52
CA HIS A 386 -1.08 14.52 1.38
C HIS A 386 -1.88 14.70 0.09
N MET A 387 -3.05 15.33 0.13
CA MET A 387 -3.91 15.56 -1.03
C MET A 387 -4.44 17.01 -1.06
N PRO A 388 -3.54 17.99 -1.21
CA PRO A 388 -3.92 19.40 -1.13
C PRO A 388 -4.94 19.80 -2.21
N LYS A 389 -5.70 20.86 -1.94
CA LYS A 389 -6.58 21.46 -2.93
C LYS A 389 -5.74 22.20 -3.99
N GLU A 390 -6.06 22.00 -5.26
CA GLU A 390 -5.46 22.67 -6.41
C GLU A 390 -6.54 23.43 -7.20
N LYS A 391 -6.13 24.31 -8.12
CA LYS A 391 -7.00 24.93 -9.13
C LYS A 391 -6.55 24.47 -10.52
N ASN A 392 -7.50 24.10 -11.36
CA ASN A 392 -7.20 23.75 -12.75
C ASN A 392 -7.03 25.02 -13.62
N GLY A 393 -6.71 24.85 -14.91
CA GLY A 393 -6.49 25.97 -15.84
C GLY A 393 -7.71 26.90 -16.04
N ALA A 394 -8.92 26.42 -15.71
CA ALA A 394 -10.15 27.21 -15.72
C ALA A 394 -10.45 27.86 -14.35
N GLY A 395 -9.53 27.77 -13.39
CA GLY A 395 -9.67 28.34 -12.04
C GLY A 395 -10.55 27.53 -11.09
N LYS A 396 -11.12 26.39 -11.52
CA LYS A 396 -11.96 25.53 -10.68
C LYS A 396 -11.11 24.76 -9.68
N SER A 397 -11.49 24.83 -8.40
CA SER A 397 -10.83 24.07 -7.34
C SER A 397 -11.18 22.58 -7.37
N PHE A 398 -10.19 21.72 -7.12
CA PHE A 398 -10.34 20.28 -6.98
C PHE A 398 -9.40 19.73 -5.90
N THR A 399 -9.64 18.51 -5.42
CA THR A 399 -8.69 17.80 -4.54
C THR A 399 -7.68 17.09 -5.42
N SER A 400 -6.39 17.43 -5.28
CA SER A 400 -5.33 16.72 -5.98
C SER A 400 -5.32 15.24 -5.58
N HIS A 401 -5.26 14.36 -6.57
CA HIS A 401 -5.06 12.92 -6.35
C HIS A 401 -3.60 12.51 -6.53
N GLN A 402 -2.71 13.48 -6.74
CA GLN A 402 -1.29 13.28 -6.52
C GLN A 402 -1.09 13.19 -5.00
N VAL A 403 -0.80 12.00 -4.48
CA VAL A 403 -0.45 11.84 -3.08
C VAL A 403 0.97 12.36 -2.89
N VAL A 404 1.10 13.51 -2.20
CA VAL A 404 2.35 14.26 -2.11
C VAL A 404 3.07 14.04 -0.77
N ARG A 405 4.35 14.40 -0.73
CA ARG A 405 5.07 14.62 0.52
C ARG A 405 4.76 16.05 1.00
N PRO A 406 4.20 16.25 2.21
CA PRO A 406 3.78 17.58 2.65
C PRO A 406 4.94 18.58 2.78
N LYS A 407 6.17 18.10 2.98
CA LYS A 407 7.39 18.92 3.01
C LYS A 407 7.67 19.64 1.68
N ASP A 408 7.17 19.12 0.56
CA ASP A 408 7.34 19.72 -0.77
C ASP A 408 6.15 20.64 -1.12
N HIS A 409 5.14 20.70 -0.23
CA HIS A 409 3.88 21.44 -0.41
C HIS A 409 3.44 22.15 0.89
N VAL A 410 4.38 22.65 1.69
CA VAL A 410 4.15 23.19 3.05
C VAL A 410 3.07 24.28 3.06
N LYS A 411 3.05 25.13 2.03
CA LYS A 411 2.04 26.21 1.93
C LYS A 411 0.62 25.65 1.90
N GLN A 412 0.36 24.62 1.11
CA GLN A 412 -0.96 24.02 0.95
C GLN A 412 -1.29 23.04 2.09
N ALA A 413 -0.29 22.31 2.57
CA ALA A 413 -0.45 21.24 3.56
C ALA A 413 -0.46 21.73 5.02
N CYS A 414 0.27 22.80 5.34
CA CYS A 414 0.50 23.24 6.72
C CYS A 414 -0.03 24.65 7.00
N LEU A 415 0.25 25.62 6.13
CA LEU A 415 -0.03 27.03 6.42
C LEU A 415 -1.53 27.40 6.39
N THR A 416 -2.38 26.51 5.88
CA THR A 416 -3.84 26.63 5.97
C THR A 416 -4.34 26.56 7.42
N CYS A 417 -3.65 25.80 8.28
CA CYS A 417 -3.95 25.66 9.71
C CYS A 417 -2.96 26.43 10.60
N HIS A 418 -1.75 26.70 10.09
CA HIS A 418 -0.69 27.45 10.78
C HIS A 418 -0.38 28.78 10.07
N PRO A 419 -1.33 29.72 9.97
CA PRO A 419 -1.17 30.93 9.16
C PRO A 419 -0.12 31.90 9.70
N LYS A 420 0.31 31.73 10.96
CA LYS A 420 1.32 32.56 11.62
C LYS A 420 2.76 32.06 11.42
N SER A 421 2.94 30.89 10.81
CA SER A 421 4.27 30.31 10.55
C SER A 421 4.72 30.56 9.11
N THR A 422 6.02 30.46 8.87
CA THR A 422 6.57 30.46 7.50
C THR A 422 6.73 29.04 6.95
N VAL A 423 6.99 28.94 5.64
CA VAL A 423 7.32 27.66 5.00
C VAL A 423 8.57 27.06 5.62
N GLU A 424 9.59 27.88 5.84
CA GLU A 424 10.90 27.50 6.38
C GLU A 424 10.78 27.01 7.82
N GLU A 425 9.98 27.69 8.65
CA GLU A 425 9.73 27.29 10.03
C GLU A 425 9.08 25.89 10.09
N LYS A 426 8.04 25.65 9.27
CA LYS A 426 7.34 24.35 9.25
C LYS A 426 8.22 23.25 8.67
N LEU A 427 8.98 23.53 7.62
CA LEU A 427 9.94 22.58 7.06
C LEU A 427 11.02 22.21 8.11
N SER A 428 11.54 23.19 8.83
CA SER A 428 12.50 22.97 9.93
C SER A 428 11.91 22.08 11.04
N GLN A 429 10.66 22.32 11.44
CA GLN A 429 9.96 21.47 12.42
C GLN A 429 9.81 20.02 11.95
N ILE A 430 9.42 19.81 10.69
CA ILE A 430 9.35 18.47 10.08
C ILE A 430 10.72 17.80 10.14
N GLN A 431 11.76 18.49 9.65
CA GLN A 431 13.11 17.97 9.60
C GLN A 431 13.68 17.66 10.98
N ALA A 432 13.43 18.50 11.99
CA ALA A 432 13.88 18.28 13.35
C ALA A 432 13.35 16.96 13.93
N VAL A 433 12.05 16.71 13.77
CA VAL A 433 11.42 15.45 14.19
C VAL A 433 12.00 14.27 13.42
N GLN A 434 12.06 14.35 12.09
CA GLN A 434 12.54 13.25 11.26
C GLN A 434 14.01 12.93 11.55
N ASN A 435 14.85 13.94 11.76
CA ASN A 435 16.27 13.75 12.08
C ASN A 435 16.45 13.12 13.46
N TYR A 436 15.68 13.56 14.46
CA TYR A 436 15.69 12.94 15.80
C TYR A 436 15.28 11.46 15.73
N THR A 437 14.15 11.15 15.07
CA THR A 437 13.65 9.78 14.93
C THR A 437 14.65 8.92 14.17
N ARG A 438 15.18 9.39 13.03
CA ARG A 438 16.22 8.67 12.28
C ARG A 438 17.45 8.38 13.13
N GLY A 439 17.91 9.35 13.94
CA GLY A 439 19.00 9.13 14.88
C GLY A 439 18.69 8.02 15.90
N LYS A 440 17.46 7.95 16.41
CA LYS A 440 17.01 6.90 17.33
C LYS A 440 16.84 5.54 16.66
N MET A 441 16.37 5.49 15.41
CA MET A 441 16.36 4.27 14.60
C MET A 441 17.77 3.71 14.45
N ARG A 442 18.77 4.53 14.09
CA ARG A 442 20.18 4.09 13.95
C ARG A 442 20.75 3.53 15.25
N LYS A 443 20.47 4.18 16.39
CA LYS A 443 20.93 3.69 17.70
C LYS A 443 20.25 2.36 18.09
N SER A 444 18.98 2.21 17.75
CA SER A 444 18.25 0.95 17.95
C SER A 444 18.83 -0.16 17.08
N GLU A 445 19.15 0.13 15.81
CA GLU A 445 19.80 -0.84 14.90
C GLU A 445 21.16 -1.29 15.42
N ALA A 446 21.99 -0.34 15.89
CA ALA A 446 23.31 -0.65 16.42
C ALA A 446 23.23 -1.60 17.62
N LEU A 447 22.36 -1.30 18.60
CA LEU A 447 22.17 -2.15 19.77
C LEU A 447 21.53 -3.49 19.44
N LEU A 448 20.56 -3.52 18.52
CA LEU A 448 19.94 -4.78 18.09
C LEU A 448 20.94 -5.66 17.32
N GLY A 449 21.79 -5.04 16.50
CA GLY A 449 22.92 -5.70 15.85
C GLY A 449 23.93 -6.26 16.85
N GLU A 450 24.27 -5.50 17.90
CA GLU A 450 25.15 -5.97 18.99
C GLU A 450 24.51 -7.12 19.76
N LEU A 451 23.20 -7.08 20.02
CA LEU A 451 22.46 -8.20 20.63
C LEU A 451 22.60 -9.46 19.78
N ILE A 452 22.41 -9.36 18.47
CA ILE A 452 22.53 -10.49 17.54
C ILE A 452 23.97 -11.08 17.55
N ASP A 453 25.00 -10.23 17.53
CA ASP A 453 26.40 -10.68 17.56
C ASP A 453 26.77 -11.30 18.91
N THR A 454 26.33 -10.68 20.00
CA THR A 454 26.55 -11.19 21.37
C THR A 454 25.86 -12.54 21.55
N PHE A 455 24.68 -12.72 20.97
CA PHE A 455 23.96 -14.00 20.98
C PHE A 455 24.78 -15.10 20.31
N ALA A 456 25.32 -14.83 19.12
CA ALA A 456 26.15 -15.80 18.41
C ALA A 456 27.41 -16.17 19.21
N ALA A 457 28.04 -15.20 19.88
CA ALA A 457 29.18 -15.45 20.75
C ALA A 457 28.80 -16.30 21.99
N ALA A 458 27.69 -15.97 22.64
CA ALA A 458 27.16 -16.69 23.80
C ALA A 458 26.81 -18.15 23.46
N GLN A 459 26.22 -18.38 22.30
CA GLN A 459 25.93 -19.74 21.82
C GLN A 459 27.22 -20.55 21.64
N LYS A 460 28.29 -19.96 21.08
CA LYS A 460 29.61 -20.61 20.95
C LYS A 460 30.29 -20.87 22.29
N ALA A 461 30.09 -19.98 23.27
CA ALA A 461 30.53 -20.19 24.65
C ALA A 461 29.67 -21.21 25.43
N GLY A 462 28.65 -21.78 24.80
CA GLY A 462 27.75 -22.77 25.37
C GLY A 462 26.85 -22.22 26.48
N VAL A 463 26.53 -20.92 26.48
CA VAL A 463 25.60 -20.32 27.45
C VAL A 463 24.30 -21.15 27.52
N PRO A 464 23.75 -21.42 28.72
CA PRO A 464 22.56 -22.26 28.87
C PRO A 464 21.38 -21.77 28.04
N GLU A 465 20.61 -22.71 27.47
CA GLU A 465 19.46 -22.43 26.62
C GLU A 465 18.38 -21.59 27.33
N THR A 466 18.26 -21.66 28.67
CA THR A 466 17.38 -20.79 29.45
C THR A 466 17.73 -19.32 29.31
N VAL A 467 19.02 -18.96 29.38
CA VAL A 467 19.50 -17.58 29.17
C VAL A 467 19.36 -17.18 27.70
N LEU A 468 19.67 -18.09 26.77
CA LEU A 468 19.47 -17.84 25.34
C LEU A 468 17.99 -17.58 25.02
N ALA A 469 17.06 -18.30 25.64
CA ALA A 469 15.62 -18.09 25.47
C ALA A 469 15.18 -16.70 25.98
N GLU A 470 15.67 -16.27 27.14
CA GLU A 470 15.41 -14.92 27.65
C GLU A 470 15.96 -13.83 26.72
N ALA A 471 17.17 -14.01 26.18
CA ALA A 471 17.76 -13.10 25.21
C ALA A 471 16.97 -13.08 23.89
N ARG A 472 16.46 -14.22 23.41
CA ARG A 472 15.55 -14.27 22.24
C ARG A 472 14.27 -13.48 22.51
N LYS A 473 13.70 -13.54 23.72
CA LYS A 473 12.52 -12.74 24.04
C LYS A 473 12.82 -11.24 24.03
N GLN A 474 14.00 -10.83 24.50
CA GLN A 474 14.44 -9.43 24.37
C GLN A 474 14.61 -9.02 22.90
N HIS A 475 15.09 -9.92 22.04
CA HIS A 475 15.13 -9.68 20.60
C HIS A 475 13.73 -9.46 20.02
N GLU A 476 12.74 -10.30 20.33
CA GLU A 476 11.36 -10.11 19.85
C GLU A 476 10.79 -8.73 20.21
N ILE A 477 11.01 -8.29 21.45
CA ILE A 477 10.58 -6.98 21.95
C ILE A 477 11.35 -5.85 21.26
N ALA A 478 12.67 -5.95 21.18
CA ALA A 478 13.49 -4.93 20.56
C ALA A 478 13.16 -4.75 19.08
N HIS A 479 12.93 -5.87 18.38
CA HIS A 479 12.63 -5.92 16.96
C HIS A 479 11.34 -5.18 16.61
N VAL A 480 10.20 -5.53 17.23
CA VAL A 480 8.92 -4.91 16.89
C VAL A 480 8.90 -3.41 17.19
N LEU A 481 9.57 -3.00 18.27
CA LEU A 481 9.65 -1.59 18.69
C LEU A 481 10.60 -0.75 17.82
N TRP A 482 11.52 -1.39 17.09
CA TRP A 482 12.40 -0.74 16.12
C TRP A 482 11.81 -0.78 14.70
N GLU A 483 11.49 -1.98 14.21
CA GLU A 483 11.09 -2.20 12.82
C GLU A 483 9.82 -1.42 12.48
N TRP A 484 8.94 -1.16 13.47
CA TRP A 484 7.79 -0.28 13.31
C TRP A 484 8.16 1.04 12.63
N TRP A 485 9.26 1.66 13.02
CA TRP A 485 9.67 2.99 12.56
C TRP A 485 10.48 2.96 11.28
N THR A 486 11.14 1.85 10.96
CA THR A 486 11.74 1.68 9.64
C THR A 486 10.68 1.31 8.60
N ALA A 487 9.61 0.63 9.01
CA ALA A 487 8.44 0.30 8.20
C ALA A 487 7.54 1.52 7.94
N GLU A 488 7.29 2.34 8.97
CA GLU A 488 6.47 3.56 8.90
C GLU A 488 7.14 4.69 8.13
N ASN A 489 6.41 5.36 7.25
CA ASN A 489 6.98 6.22 6.22
C ASN A 489 7.21 7.68 6.63
N SER A 490 6.77 8.13 7.80
CA SER A 490 6.87 9.54 8.20
C SER A 490 8.18 9.92 8.90
N ASP A 491 9.01 8.93 9.26
CA ASP A 491 10.14 9.08 10.17
C ASP A 491 9.68 9.71 11.51
N GLY A 492 8.54 9.23 12.03
CA GLY A 492 7.96 9.65 13.30
C GLY A 492 7.17 10.96 13.26
N TRP A 493 7.08 11.66 12.12
CA TRP A 493 6.28 12.88 12.00
C TRP A 493 4.80 12.68 12.32
N HIS A 494 4.24 11.52 11.98
CA HIS A 494 2.83 11.21 12.28
C HIS A 494 2.55 11.13 13.79
N ASN A 495 3.52 10.66 14.60
CA ASN A 495 3.40 10.62 16.06
C ASN A 495 4.78 10.61 16.75
N PRO A 496 5.38 11.79 16.98
CA PRO A 496 6.76 11.88 17.48
C PRO A 496 6.93 11.34 18.90
N GLY A 497 5.88 11.44 19.73
CA GLY A 497 5.89 10.93 21.10
C GLY A 497 5.98 9.41 21.13
N LEU A 498 5.10 8.75 20.37
CA LEU A 498 5.09 7.30 20.22
C LEU A 498 6.41 6.78 19.61
N ALA A 499 6.97 7.50 18.63
CA ALA A 499 8.27 7.19 18.03
C ALA A 499 9.40 7.16 19.07
N ARG A 500 9.47 8.22 19.89
CA ARG A 500 10.47 8.35 20.93
C ARG A 500 10.34 7.25 21.98
N GLU A 501 9.12 6.97 22.43
CA GLU A 501 8.85 5.96 23.46
C GLU A 501 9.23 4.56 22.96
N SER A 502 8.72 4.17 21.79
CA SER A 502 8.96 2.86 21.19
C SER A 502 10.44 2.62 20.92
N LEU A 503 11.15 3.55 20.25
CA LEU A 503 12.58 3.38 19.96
C LEU A 503 13.43 3.36 21.24
N THR A 504 13.04 4.10 22.27
CA THR A 504 13.74 4.04 23.57
C THR A 504 13.56 2.67 24.22
N ALA A 505 12.36 2.12 24.19
CA ALA A 505 12.10 0.77 24.69
C ALA A 505 12.80 -0.32 23.86
N SER A 506 12.93 -0.14 22.53
CA SER A 506 13.71 -1.03 21.67
C SER A 506 15.17 -1.09 22.13
N MET A 507 15.82 0.08 22.29
CA MET A 507 17.20 0.15 22.77
C MET A 507 17.36 -0.49 24.15
N ALA A 508 16.42 -0.27 25.07
CA ALA A 508 16.46 -0.86 26.41
C ALA A 508 16.33 -2.39 26.39
N ALA A 509 15.44 -2.94 25.56
CA ALA A 509 15.31 -4.38 25.37
C ALA A 509 16.58 -4.99 24.76
N SER A 510 17.16 -4.35 23.74
CA SER A 510 18.44 -4.79 23.16
C SER A 510 19.55 -4.85 24.21
N GLN A 511 19.72 -3.77 24.99
CA GLN A 511 20.73 -3.71 26.04
C GLN A 511 20.53 -4.80 27.11
N LYS A 512 19.28 -5.01 27.55
CA LYS A 512 18.96 -6.07 28.51
C LYS A 512 19.35 -7.45 27.98
N GLY A 513 19.09 -7.74 26.69
CA GLY A 513 19.52 -8.99 26.07
C GLY A 513 21.05 -9.13 26.03
N ILE A 514 21.77 -8.05 25.71
CA ILE A 514 23.24 -8.02 25.69
C ILE A 514 23.81 -8.31 27.09
N ASP A 515 23.28 -7.65 28.11
CA ASP A 515 23.77 -7.78 29.48
C ASP A 515 23.56 -9.20 30.02
N LEU A 516 22.37 -9.79 29.80
CA LEU A 516 22.07 -11.19 30.16
C LEU A 516 23.12 -12.16 29.58
N LEU A 517 23.44 -12.00 28.30
CA LEU A 517 24.38 -12.87 27.60
C LEU A 517 25.82 -12.65 28.08
N LYS A 518 26.25 -11.39 28.24
CA LYS A 518 27.60 -11.04 28.72
C LYS A 518 27.82 -11.53 30.16
N GLU A 519 26.83 -11.40 31.04
CA GLU A 519 26.91 -11.91 32.40
C GLU A 519 26.99 -13.43 32.45
N ALA A 520 26.22 -14.14 31.63
CA ALA A 520 26.26 -15.59 31.58
C ALA A 520 27.60 -16.13 31.02
N MET A 521 28.19 -15.43 30.05
CA MET A 521 29.53 -15.77 29.53
C MET A 521 30.64 -15.57 30.57
N LYS A 522 30.55 -14.56 31.44
CA LYS A 522 31.57 -14.32 32.51
C LYS A 522 31.57 -15.38 33.61
N LYS A 523 30.46 -16.10 33.79
CA LYS A 523 30.30 -17.16 34.81
C LYS A 523 30.86 -18.52 34.36
N LYS A 524 31.43 -18.58 33.15
CA LYS A 524 32.11 -19.73 32.58
C LYS A 524 33.58 -19.38 32.39
#